data_AF-A0A0V0QGR0-F1
#
_entry.id   AF-A0A0V0QGR0-F1
#
_cell.length_a   1.000
_cell.length_b   1.000
_cell.length_c   1.000
_cell.angle_alpha   90.00
_cell.angle_beta   90.00
_cell.angle_gamma   90.00
#
_symmetry.space_group_name_H-M   'P 1'
#
loop_
_entity.id
_entity.type
_entity.pdbx_description
1 polymer ?
#
loop_
_entity_poly.entity_id
_entity_poly.type
_entity_poly.pdbx_seq_one_letter_code
_entity_poly.pdbx_strand_id
1 'polypeptide(L)'
;MGGCQGIWGLIILSIALPIFNYTPCNLNSGCITNQNGKNRVESTYMWLLQLKNSFAMDISIIFLFLMFMWYNYTNLTNVKHVGALATIINLLINGILQWLIGIIITVSTNNPNFQWETLETKPIIFLLIGYSLLIFGNLLFNAIVNIFPKNEAVVMTKQYRESLIQNGDLLDQEDQEFYQNMEYNQLVISELKSFEN
;
A
#
# COMPACT_ATOMS: atom_id res chain seq x y z
N MET A 1 -10.05 -10.22 -5.85
CA MET A 1 -8.65 -10.67 -5.67
C MET A 1 -7.95 -10.25 -4.36
N GLY A 2 -8.55 -9.40 -3.50
CA GLY A 2 -7.88 -8.93 -2.26
C GLY A 2 -7.69 -9.96 -1.13
N GLY A 3 -8.52 -11.00 -1.07
CA GLY A 3 -8.47 -11.99 0.03
C GLY A 3 -7.16 -12.77 0.13
N CYS A 4 -6.51 -13.06 -1.00
CA CYS A 4 -5.25 -13.81 -1.01
C CYS A 4 -4.08 -13.03 -0.40
N GLN A 5 -4.03 -11.70 -0.53
CA GLN A 5 -2.96 -10.89 0.06
C GLN A 5 -2.98 -10.94 1.59
N GLY A 6 -4.16 -10.92 2.21
CA GLY A 6 -4.29 -11.06 3.67
C GLY A 6 -3.80 -12.42 4.17
N ILE A 7 -4.10 -13.50 3.43
CA ILE A 7 -3.66 -14.86 3.76
C ILE A 7 -2.12 -14.94 3.67
N TRP A 8 -1.51 -14.41 2.61
CA TRP A 8 -0.05 -14.38 2.48
C TRP A 8 0.61 -13.59 3.60
N GLY A 9 0.03 -12.44 3.98
CA GLY A 9 0.49 -11.66 5.12
C GLY A 9 0.47 -12.46 6.42
N LEU A 10 -0.62 -13.17 6.70
CA LEU A 10 -0.75 -14.02 7.88
C LEU A 10 0.24 -15.19 7.88
N ILE A 11 0.45 -15.83 6.73
CA ILE A 11 1.45 -16.91 6.59
C ILE A 11 2.85 -16.38 6.91
N ILE A 12 3.25 -15.26 6.30
CA ILE A 12 4.56 -14.65 6.55
C ILE A 12 4.70 -14.29 8.03
N LEU A 13 3.67 -13.67 8.62
CA LEU A 13 3.68 -13.29 10.03
C LEU A 13 3.77 -14.50 10.96
N SER A 14 3.07 -15.60 10.64
CA SER A 14 3.10 -16.85 11.41
C SER A 14 4.49 -17.52 11.44
N ILE A 15 5.29 -17.29 10.40
CA ILE A 15 6.66 -17.79 10.30
C ILE A 15 7.66 -16.81 10.94
N ALA A 16 7.49 -15.51 10.70
CA ALA A 16 8.38 -14.47 11.21
C ALA A 16 8.31 -14.32 12.73
N LEU A 17 7.11 -14.39 13.33
CA LEU A 17 6.93 -14.22 14.78
C LEU A 17 7.73 -15.24 15.61
N PRO A 18 7.69 -16.56 15.34
CA PRO A 18 8.55 -17.52 16.02
C PRO A 18 10.04 -17.16 15.87
N ILE A 19 10.48 -16.79 14.66
CA ILE A 19 11.87 -16.43 14.41
C ILE A 19 12.29 -15.25 15.30
N PHE A 20 11.49 -14.19 15.38
CA PHE A 20 11.79 -13.02 16.22
C PHE A 20 11.74 -13.33 17.73
N ASN A 21 10.83 -14.19 18.17
CA ASN A 21 10.78 -14.65 19.57
C ASN A 21 12.05 -15.40 20.00
N TYR A 22 12.66 -16.18 19.09
CA TYR A 22 13.85 -16.98 19.38
C TYR A 22 15.18 -16.31 19.03
N THR A 23 15.16 -15.18 18.34
CA THR A 23 16.37 -14.44 17.97
C THR A 23 16.90 -13.65 19.17
N PRO A 24 18.16 -13.87 19.62
CA PRO A 24 18.76 -13.06 20.67
C PRO A 24 18.98 -11.63 20.19
N CYS A 25 18.64 -10.65 21.02
CA CYS A 25 18.80 -9.24 20.71
C CYS A 25 19.98 -8.67 21.51
N ASN A 26 20.96 -8.12 20.79
CA ASN A 26 22.18 -7.53 21.36
C ASN A 26 22.27 -6.01 21.09
N LEU A 27 21.12 -5.37 20.89
CA LEU A 27 21.04 -3.93 20.70
C LEU A 27 20.97 -3.23 22.06
N ASN A 28 21.62 -2.07 22.16
CA ASN A 28 21.64 -1.27 23.40
C ASN A 28 20.24 -0.72 23.78
N SER A 29 19.32 -0.65 22.82
CA SER A 29 17.93 -0.23 23.00
C SER A 29 17.02 -1.03 22.06
N GLY A 30 15.73 -1.16 22.42
CA GLY A 30 14.73 -1.82 21.59
C GLY A 30 14.59 -3.34 21.77
N CYS A 31 15.38 -3.96 22.65
CA CYS A 31 15.20 -5.37 23.02
C CYS A 31 14.17 -5.50 24.18
N ILE A 32 13.37 -6.56 24.15
CA ILE A 32 12.47 -6.93 25.25
C ILE A 32 13.18 -7.96 26.14
N THR A 33 13.30 -7.66 27.42
CA THR A 33 13.84 -8.62 28.41
C THR A 33 12.73 -9.59 28.82
N ASN A 34 12.92 -10.87 28.54
CA ASN A 34 12.01 -11.93 29.00
C ASN A 34 12.16 -12.14 30.52
N GLN A 35 11.19 -12.82 31.16
CA GLN A 35 11.21 -13.18 32.58
C GLN A 35 12.48 -13.95 32.99
N ASN A 36 13.11 -14.64 32.04
CA ASN A 36 14.38 -15.36 32.24
C ASN A 36 15.63 -14.47 32.11
N GLY A 37 15.48 -13.14 32.05
CA GLY A 37 16.58 -12.18 31.90
C GLY A 37 17.26 -12.20 30.52
N LYS A 38 16.71 -12.92 29.54
CA LYS A 38 17.25 -12.98 28.17
C LYS A 38 16.63 -11.89 27.31
N ASN A 39 17.47 -11.11 26.62
CA ASN A 39 17.04 -10.08 25.68
C ASN A 39 16.66 -10.71 24.33
N ARG A 40 15.43 -10.43 23.88
CA ARG A 40 14.87 -10.90 22.62
C ARG A 40 14.43 -9.71 21.78
N VAL A 41 14.34 -9.91 20.47
CA VAL A 41 13.81 -8.88 19.55
C VAL A 41 12.34 -8.64 19.85
N GLU A 42 11.59 -9.72 20.06
CA GLU A 42 10.17 -9.67 20.40
C GLU A 42 9.81 -10.76 21.41
N SER A 43 8.70 -10.58 22.13
CA SER A 43 8.14 -11.59 23.04
C SER A 43 6.62 -11.57 22.97
N THR A 44 6.04 -12.49 22.19
CA THR A 44 4.58 -12.64 22.07
C THR A 44 3.92 -12.90 23.42
N TYR A 45 4.62 -13.60 24.32
CA TYR A 45 4.15 -13.83 25.68
C TYR A 45 4.00 -12.52 26.46
N MET A 46 4.99 -11.63 26.40
CA MET A 46 4.92 -10.32 27.08
C MET A 46 3.82 -9.44 26.49
N TRP A 47 3.63 -9.49 25.18
CA TRP A 47 2.53 -8.78 24.51
C TRP A 47 1.15 -9.27 24.99
N LEU A 48 0.93 -10.60 25.05
CA LEU A 48 -0.33 -11.17 25.58
C LEU A 48 -0.56 -10.81 27.06
N LEU A 49 0.52 -10.74 27.84
CA LEU A 49 0.44 -10.39 29.25
C LEU A 49 0.08 -8.91 29.45
N GLN A 50 0.61 -8.02 28.59
CA GLN A 50 0.24 -6.61 28.57
C GLN A 50 -1.20 -6.41 28.09
N LEU A 51 -1.62 -7.17 27.08
CA LEU A 51 -2.99 -7.14 26.57
C LEU A 51 -4.00 -7.45 27.68
N LYS A 52 -3.82 -8.58 28.37
CA LYS A 52 -4.69 -8.98 29.49
C LYS A 52 -4.72 -7.94 30.63
N ASN A 53 -3.66 -7.17 30.81
CA ASN A 53 -3.52 -6.24 31.92
C ASN A 53 -4.08 -4.84 31.61
N SER A 54 -4.37 -4.51 30.35
CA SER A 54 -4.78 -3.17 29.95
C SER A 54 -6.04 -3.19 29.08
N PHE A 55 -7.18 -2.85 29.69
CA PHE A 55 -8.45 -2.71 28.98
C PHE A 55 -8.38 -1.69 27.83
N ALA A 56 -7.54 -0.66 27.96
CA ALA A 56 -7.31 0.31 26.89
C ALA A 56 -6.63 -0.31 25.66
N MET A 57 -5.75 -1.31 25.86
CA MET A 57 -5.18 -2.07 24.74
C MET A 57 -6.21 -2.99 24.08
N ASP A 58 -7.10 -3.61 24.85
CA ASP A 58 -8.15 -4.45 24.26
C ASP A 58 -9.07 -3.64 23.32
N ILE A 59 -9.49 -2.45 23.76
CA ILE A 59 -10.29 -1.55 22.92
C ILE A 59 -9.50 -1.12 21.67
N SER A 60 -8.22 -0.79 21.81
CA SER A 60 -7.43 -0.34 20.66
C SER A 60 -7.25 -1.43 19.61
N ILE A 61 -7.16 -2.71 19.99
CA ILE A 61 -7.14 -3.83 19.04
C ILE A 61 -8.46 -3.97 18.29
N ILE A 62 -9.61 -3.86 18.98
CA ILE A 62 -10.93 -3.91 18.32
C ILE A 62 -11.03 -2.78 17.30
N PHE A 63 -10.61 -1.57 17.69
CA PHE A 63 -10.62 -0.42 16.80
C PHE A 63 -9.68 -0.59 15.61
N LEU A 64 -8.49 -1.16 15.83
CA LEU A 64 -7.54 -1.48 14.77
C LEU A 64 -8.14 -2.46 13.76
N PHE A 65 -8.85 -3.49 14.24
CA PHE A 65 -9.51 -4.46 13.37
C PHE A 65 -10.64 -3.82 12.54
N LEU A 66 -11.45 -2.96 13.15
CA LEU A 66 -12.49 -2.20 12.45
C LEU A 66 -11.89 -1.26 11.38
N MET A 67 -10.81 -0.55 11.71
CA MET A 67 -10.10 0.31 10.76
C MET A 67 -9.51 -0.49 9.60
N PHE A 68 -8.96 -1.67 9.87
CA PHE A 68 -8.45 -2.56 8.83
C PHE A 68 -9.56 -3.04 7.89
N MET A 69 -10.71 -3.45 8.44
CA MET A 69 -11.87 -3.85 7.64
C MET A 69 -12.40 -2.69 6.79
N TRP A 70 -12.51 -1.50 7.39
CA TRP A 70 -12.94 -0.28 6.70
C TRP A 70 -11.99 0.10 5.56
N TYR A 71 -10.69 0.04 5.80
CA TYR A 71 -9.66 0.33 4.81
C TYR A 71 -9.76 -0.62 3.60
N ASN A 72 -9.92 -1.93 3.85
CA ASN A 72 -10.09 -2.91 2.78
C ASN A 72 -11.38 -2.68 2.00
N TYR A 73 -12.49 -2.40 2.68
CA TYR A 73 -13.76 -2.08 2.02
C TYR A 73 -13.64 -0.84 1.12
N THR A 74 -13.02 0.23 1.62
CA THR A 74 -12.81 1.47 0.87
C THR A 74 -11.91 1.23 -0.35
N ASN A 75 -10.84 0.44 -0.21
CA ASN A 75 -9.97 0.11 -1.33
C ASN A 75 -10.68 -0.71 -2.40
N LEU A 76 -11.47 -1.72 -2.03
CA LEU A 76 -12.27 -2.49 -3.00
C LEU A 76 -13.27 -1.60 -3.73
N THR A 77 -13.91 -0.69 -2.99
CA THR A 77 -14.85 0.30 -3.55
C THR A 77 -14.15 1.28 -4.50
N ASN A 78 -12.97 1.77 -4.14
CA ASN A 78 -12.18 2.68 -4.99
C ASN A 78 -11.72 2.02 -6.28
N VAL A 79 -11.28 0.76 -6.22
CA VAL A 79 -10.90 0.00 -7.42
C VAL A 79 -12.11 -0.14 -8.35
N LYS A 80 -13.29 -0.40 -7.79
CA LYS A 80 -14.54 -0.56 -8.54
C LYS A 80 -15.01 0.74 -9.21
N HIS A 81 -14.95 1.87 -8.51
CA HIS A 81 -15.58 3.11 -8.99
C HIS A 81 -14.63 4.14 -9.61
N VAL A 82 -13.35 4.13 -9.27
CA VAL A 82 -12.37 5.13 -9.74
C VAL A 82 -11.32 4.52 -10.67
N GLY A 83 -11.15 3.20 -10.58
CA GLY A 83 -10.17 2.44 -11.35
C GLY A 83 -8.90 2.14 -10.55
N ALA A 84 -8.15 1.13 -11.03
CA ALA A 84 -6.93 0.65 -10.38
C ALA A 84 -5.86 1.74 -10.26
N LEU A 85 -5.80 2.65 -11.23
CA LEU A 85 -4.80 3.72 -11.28
C LEU A 85 -4.98 4.74 -10.16
N ALA A 86 -6.20 5.30 -10.03
CA ALA A 86 -6.50 6.27 -8.98
C ALA A 86 -6.31 5.65 -7.59
N THR A 87 -6.57 4.34 -7.47
CA THR A 87 -6.28 3.58 -6.25
C THR A 87 -4.79 3.58 -5.93
N ILE A 88 -3.91 3.33 -6.91
CA ILE A 88 -2.45 3.37 -6.69
C ILE A 88 -1.98 4.77 -6.28
N ILE A 89 -2.49 5.83 -6.93
CA ILE A 89 -2.16 7.21 -6.57
C ILE A 89 -2.61 7.52 -5.13
N ASN A 90 -3.83 7.11 -4.77
CA ASN A 90 -4.35 7.28 -3.42
C ASN A 90 -3.51 6.52 -2.38
N LEU A 91 -3.04 5.31 -2.70
CA LEU A 91 -2.12 4.56 -1.83
C LEU A 91 -0.80 5.28 -1.62
N LEU A 92 -0.22 5.87 -2.68
CA LEU A 92 1.00 6.67 -2.59
C LEU A 92 0.81 7.91 -1.72
N ILE A 93 -0.29 8.65 -1.91
CA ILE A 93 -0.61 9.84 -1.12
C ILE A 93 -0.75 9.47 0.36
N ASN A 94 -1.50 8.41 0.67
CA ASN A 94 -1.67 7.95 2.05
C ASN A 94 -0.34 7.52 2.69
N GLY A 95 0.54 6.86 1.94
CA GLY A 95 1.88 6.50 2.41
C GLY A 95 2.75 7.72 2.73
N ILE A 96 2.73 8.74 1.86
CA ILE A 96 3.43 10.02 2.09
C ILE A 96 2.87 10.74 3.32
N LEU A 97 1.54 10.79 3.47
CA LEU A 97 0.89 11.42 4.63
C LEU A 97 1.25 10.69 5.93
N GLN A 98 1.21 9.36 5.95
CA GLN A 98 1.57 8.57 7.12
C GLN A 98 3.04 8.83 7.52
N TRP A 99 3.94 8.86 6.55
CA TRP A 99 5.35 9.17 6.78
C TRP A 99 5.57 10.59 7.32
N LEU A 100 4.88 11.60 6.76
CA LEU A 100 4.92 12.97 7.27
C LEU A 100 4.42 13.07 8.71
N ILE A 101 3.33 12.37 9.04
CA ILE A 101 2.82 12.29 10.43
C ILE A 101 3.87 11.65 11.35
N GLY A 102 4.52 10.57 10.90
CA GLY A 102 5.60 9.92 11.65
C GLY A 102 6.77 10.86 11.96
N ILE A 103 7.18 11.68 10.99
CA ILE A 103 8.20 12.73 11.19
C ILE A 103 7.71 13.77 12.20
N ILE A 104 6.48 14.28 12.05
CA ILE A 104 5.92 15.29 12.95
C ILE A 104 5.92 14.78 14.39
N ILE A 105 5.45 13.54 14.62
CA ILE A 105 5.42 12.93 15.95
C ILE A 105 6.85 12.80 16.52
N THR A 106 7.77 12.31 15.70
CA THR A 106 9.18 12.12 16.07
C THR A 106 9.86 13.44 16.46
N VAL A 107 9.63 14.52 15.72
CA VAL A 107 10.20 15.85 16.01
C VAL A 107 9.49 16.51 17.20
N SER A 108 8.21 16.21 17.43
CA SER A 108 7.41 16.80 18.50
C SER A 108 7.66 16.19 19.88
N THR A 109 8.33 15.02 19.96
CA THR A 109 8.58 14.33 21.22
C THR A 109 10.08 14.24 21.55
N ASN A 110 10.43 14.58 22.79
CA ASN A 110 11.79 14.39 23.31
C ASN A 110 11.97 12.98 23.90
N ASN A 111 10.91 12.17 23.99
CA ASN A 111 10.98 10.85 24.57
C ASN A 111 11.43 9.84 23.50
N PRO A 112 12.60 9.17 23.68
CA PRO A 112 13.11 8.23 22.68
C PRO A 112 12.17 7.05 22.43
N ASN A 113 11.28 6.73 23.37
CA ASN A 113 10.30 5.66 23.21
C ASN A 113 9.12 6.02 22.28
N PHE A 114 8.98 7.29 21.90
CA PHE A 114 7.89 7.77 21.04
C PHE A 114 8.40 8.26 19.68
N GLN A 115 9.66 7.98 19.33
CA GLN A 115 10.20 8.26 18.01
C GLN A 115 9.72 7.16 17.05
N TRP A 116 8.84 7.53 16.12
CA TRP A 116 8.22 6.60 15.17
C TRP A 116 9.07 6.43 13.91
N GLU A 117 9.84 7.45 13.55
CA GLU A 117 10.63 7.51 12.33
C GLU A 117 12.09 7.83 12.63
N THR A 118 12.98 7.43 11.75
CA THR A 118 14.39 7.83 11.80
C THR A 118 14.58 9.21 11.17
N LEU A 119 15.31 10.09 11.85
CA LEU A 119 15.70 11.41 11.33
C LEU A 119 17.04 11.36 10.58
N GLU A 120 17.59 10.16 10.36
CA GLU A 120 18.81 10.00 9.58
C GLU A 120 18.58 10.41 8.12
N THR A 121 19.48 11.22 7.59
CA THR A 121 19.36 11.78 6.24
C THR A 121 19.40 10.70 5.15
N LYS A 122 20.16 9.61 5.36
CA LYS A 122 20.35 8.56 4.34
C LYS A 122 19.06 7.78 4.04
N PRO A 123 18.34 7.20 5.02
CA PRO A 123 17.04 6.57 4.79
C PRO A 123 16.03 7.51 4.12
N ILE A 124 15.99 8.77 4.54
CA ILE A 124 15.07 9.78 4.00
C ILE A 124 15.32 10.01 2.50
N ILE A 125 16.58 10.18 2.09
CA ILE A 125 16.94 10.34 0.67
C ILE A 125 16.52 9.11 -0.14
N PHE A 126 16.77 7.90 0.39
CA PHE A 126 16.40 6.67 -0.29
C PHE A 126 14.87 6.54 -0.48
N LEU A 127 14.09 6.89 0.55
CA LEU A 127 12.63 6.96 0.49
C LEU A 127 12.14 7.97 -0.55
N LEU A 128 12.71 9.18 -0.57
CA LEU A 128 12.35 10.20 -1.55
C LEU A 128 12.63 9.76 -2.99
N ILE A 129 13.75 9.07 -3.23
CA ILE A 129 14.07 8.49 -4.54
C ILE A 129 13.02 7.41 -4.90
N GLY A 130 12.70 6.52 -3.96
CA GLY A 130 11.69 5.48 -4.16
C GLY A 130 10.32 6.05 -4.53
N TYR A 131 9.84 7.07 -3.79
CA TYR A 131 8.59 7.75 -4.10
C TYR A 131 8.63 8.49 -5.43
N SER A 132 9.74 9.14 -5.76
CA SER A 132 9.91 9.84 -7.05
C SER A 132 9.82 8.86 -8.23
N LEU A 133 10.46 7.69 -8.12
CA LEU A 133 10.37 6.63 -9.13
C LEU A 133 8.96 6.07 -9.26
N LEU A 134 8.24 5.89 -8.15
CA LEU A 134 6.84 5.43 -8.15
C LEU A 134 5.90 6.43 -8.81
N ILE A 135 6.03 7.73 -8.50
CA ILE A 135 5.25 8.79 -9.14
C ILE A 135 5.58 8.84 -10.64
N PHE A 136 6.87 8.84 -10.98
CA PHE A 136 7.31 8.88 -12.37
C PHE A 136 6.84 7.66 -13.17
N GLY A 137 6.95 6.45 -12.62
CA GLY A 137 6.45 5.23 -13.24
C GLY A 137 4.94 5.27 -13.51
N ASN A 138 4.16 5.83 -12.59
CA ASN A 138 2.72 6.05 -12.82
C ASN A 138 2.45 7.09 -13.92
N LEU A 139 3.22 8.19 -13.97
CA LEU A 139 3.08 9.19 -15.05
C LEU A 139 3.41 8.61 -16.43
N LEU A 140 4.40 7.71 -16.51
CA LEU A 140 4.74 6.98 -17.74
C LEU A 140 3.65 5.99 -18.14
N PHE A 141 3.16 5.19 -17.20
CA PHE A 141 2.12 4.20 -17.46
C PHE A 141 0.84 4.86 -18.01
N ASN A 142 0.49 6.05 -17.50
CA ASN A 142 -0.66 6.81 -17.96
C ASN A 142 -0.45 7.54 -19.29
N ALA A 143 0.73 7.40 -19.91
CA ALA A 143 1.12 8.14 -21.10
C ALA A 143 0.94 9.67 -20.98
N ILE A 144 0.94 10.20 -19.75
CA ILE A 144 0.99 11.65 -19.49
C ILE A 144 2.34 12.17 -19.97
N VAL A 145 3.39 11.41 -19.67
CA VAL A 145 4.74 11.65 -20.20
C VAL A 145 4.99 10.64 -21.31
N ASN A 146 4.93 11.11 -22.55
CA ASN A 146 4.99 10.25 -23.73
C ASN A 146 6.44 10.10 -24.20
N ILE A 147 7.17 9.13 -23.63
CA ILE A 147 8.58 8.86 -24.00
C ILE A 147 8.68 7.82 -25.13
N PHE A 148 7.63 7.03 -25.37
CA PHE A 148 7.59 6.00 -26.39
C PHE A 148 6.53 6.30 -27.48
N PRO A 149 6.79 5.97 -28.75
CA PRO A 149 5.84 6.18 -29.83
C PRO A 149 4.56 5.35 -29.60
N LYS A 150 3.41 6.02 -29.68
CA LYS A 150 2.08 5.59 -29.22
C LYS A 150 1.45 4.37 -29.91
N ASN A 151 2.13 3.75 -30.87
CA ASN A 151 1.46 2.90 -31.86
C ASN A 151 1.33 1.42 -31.44
N GLU A 152 2.04 0.95 -30.41
CA GLU A 152 2.06 -0.49 -30.08
C GLU A 152 1.23 -0.86 -28.85
N ALA A 153 1.16 0.00 -27.82
CA ALA A 153 0.44 -0.30 -26.58
C ALA A 153 -1.10 -0.32 -26.76
N VAL A 154 -1.64 0.52 -27.64
CA VAL A 154 -3.08 0.55 -27.96
C VAL A 154 -3.48 -0.66 -28.81
N VAL A 155 -2.56 -1.19 -29.62
CA VAL A 155 -2.80 -2.37 -30.45
C VAL A 155 -2.89 -3.62 -29.57
N MET A 156 -2.03 -3.75 -28.55
CA MET A 156 -2.06 -4.91 -27.64
C MET A 156 -3.34 -5.00 -26.80
N THR A 157 -3.85 -3.89 -26.26
CA THR A 157 -5.10 -3.91 -25.47
C THR A 157 -6.31 -4.24 -26.32
N LYS A 158 -6.37 -3.74 -27.56
CA LYS A 158 -7.44 -4.07 -28.51
C LYS A 158 -7.40 -5.55 -28.91
N GLN A 159 -6.21 -6.07 -29.19
CA GLN A 159 -6.01 -7.47 -29.58
C GLN A 159 -6.33 -8.45 -28.43
N TYR A 160 -6.05 -8.07 -27.18
CA TYR A 160 -6.45 -8.85 -26.01
C TYR A 160 -7.97 -8.87 -25.80
N ARG A 161 -8.66 -7.74 -25.97
CA ARG A 161 -10.13 -7.67 -25.93
C ARG A 161 -10.76 -8.57 -26.99
N GLU A 162 -10.24 -8.52 -28.22
CA GLU A 162 -10.72 -9.35 -29.32
C GLU A 162 -10.51 -10.85 -29.01
N SER A 163 -9.39 -11.21 -28.37
CA SER A 163 -9.15 -12.60 -27.93
C SER A 163 -10.08 -13.07 -26.81
N LEU A 164 -10.48 -12.20 -25.87
CA LEU A 164 -11.44 -12.53 -24.81
C LEU A 164 -12.86 -12.73 -25.35
N ILE A 165 -13.30 -11.85 -26.25
CA ILE A 165 -14.60 -11.98 -26.93
C ILE A 165 -14.63 -13.26 -27.77
N GLN A 166 -13.53 -13.59 -28.45
CA GLN A 166 -13.42 -14.80 -29.28
C GLN A 166 -13.43 -16.09 -28.46
N ASN A 167 -12.91 -16.07 -27.23
CA ASN A 167 -12.91 -17.22 -26.32
C ASN A 167 -14.25 -17.43 -25.60
N GLY A 168 -15.24 -16.57 -25.80
CA GLY A 168 -16.58 -16.72 -25.21
C GLY A 168 -16.64 -16.47 -23.70
N ASP A 169 -15.57 -15.92 -23.12
CA ASP A 169 -15.60 -15.42 -21.76
C ASP A 169 -16.49 -14.17 -21.76
N LEU A 170 -17.67 -14.30 -21.15
CA LEU A 170 -18.60 -13.20 -20.92
C LEU A 170 -17.87 -12.14 -20.10
N LEU A 171 -17.45 -11.06 -20.76
CA LEU A 171 -17.09 -9.81 -20.10
C LEU A 171 -18.28 -9.43 -19.22
N ASP A 172 -18.08 -9.44 -17.91
CA ASP A 172 -19.09 -8.97 -16.96
C ASP A 172 -19.50 -7.55 -17.37
N GLN A 173 -20.76 -7.19 -17.14
CA GLN A 173 -21.28 -5.84 -17.48
C GLN A 173 -20.39 -4.71 -16.95
N GLU A 174 -19.69 -4.97 -15.84
CA GLU A 174 -18.74 -4.06 -15.19
C GLU A 174 -17.48 -3.80 -16.03
N ASP A 175 -16.95 -4.82 -16.71
CA ASP A 175 -15.81 -4.66 -17.61
C ASP A 175 -16.21 -3.86 -18.85
N GLN A 176 -17.43 -4.07 -19.37
CA GLN A 176 -17.93 -3.32 -20.52
C GLN A 176 -18.04 -1.82 -20.22
N GLU A 177 -18.51 -1.45 -19.03
CA GLU A 177 -18.64 -0.06 -18.59
C GLU A 177 -17.27 0.61 -18.40
N PHE A 178 -16.27 -0.11 -17.86
CA PHE A 178 -14.90 0.37 -17.75
C PHE A 178 -14.29 0.71 -19.12
N TYR A 179 -14.47 -0.17 -20.12
CA TYR A 179 -13.95 0.07 -21.47
C TYR A 179 -14.67 1.21 -22.19
N GLN A 180 -15.99 1.36 -22.03
CA GLN A 180 -16.74 2.49 -22.58
C GLN A 180 -16.25 3.83 -22.01
N ASN A 181 -15.99 3.89 -20.70
CA ASN A 181 -15.45 5.09 -20.05
C ASN A 181 -14.01 5.41 -20.52
N MET A 182 -13.20 4.39 -20.80
CA MET A 182 -11.85 4.59 -21.35
C MET A 182 -11.90 5.14 -22.79
N GLU A 183 -12.79 4.61 -23.63
CA GLU A 183 -12.98 5.06 -25.02
C GLU A 183 -13.50 6.50 -25.08
N TYR A 184 -14.46 6.84 -24.20
CA TYR A 184 -14.95 8.21 -24.03
C TYR A 184 -13.84 9.17 -23.61
N ASN A 185 -13.00 8.81 -22.63
CA ASN A 185 -11.88 9.65 -22.21
C ASN A 185 -10.86 9.87 -23.33
N GLN A 186 -10.60 8.87 -24.18
CA GLN A 186 -9.72 9.05 -25.33
C GLN A 186 -10.30 10.01 -26.39
N LEU A 187 -11.62 9.93 -26.62
CA LEU A 187 -12.34 10.87 -27.49
C LEU A 187 -12.23 12.30 -26.96
N VAL A 188 -12.51 12.53 -25.68
CA VAL A 188 -12.39 13.85 -25.04
C VAL A 188 -10.96 14.39 -25.14
N ILE A 189 -9.94 13.56 -24.90
CA ILE A 189 -8.53 13.97 -25.05
C ILE A 189 -8.20 14.32 -26.51
N SER A 190 -8.77 13.60 -27.48
CA SER A 190 -8.56 13.90 -28.91
C SER A 190 -9.23 15.21 -29.34
N GLU A 191 -10.44 15.49 -28.84
CA GLU A 191 -11.12 16.76 -29.07
C GLU A 191 -10.36 17.92 -28.42
N LEU A 192 -9.92 17.79 -27.16
CA LEU A 192 -9.14 18.83 -26.48
C LEU A 192 -7.85 19.17 -27.24
N LYS A 193 -7.17 18.18 -27.82
CA LYS A 193 -5.99 18.41 -28.67
C LYS A 193 -6.31 19.08 -30.01
N SER A 194 -7.53 18.93 -30.52
CA SER A 194 -7.96 19.64 -31.72
C SER A 194 -8.20 21.13 -31.48
N PHE A 195 -8.44 21.54 -30.23
CA PHE A 195 -8.59 22.95 -29.83
C PHE A 195 -7.26 23.67 -29.53
N GLU A 196 -6.15 22.93 -29.41
CA GLU A 196 -4.81 23.51 -29.18
C GLU A 196 -4.06 23.89 -30.48
N ASN A 197 -4.62 23.56 -31.65
CA ASN A 197 -4.11 23.95 -32.98
C ASN A 197 -5.01 24.99 -33.65
#